data_AF-F8FC73-F1
#
_entry.id   AF-F8FC73-F1
#
_cell.length_a   1.000
_cell.length_b   1.000
_cell.length_c   1.000
_cell.angle_alpha   90.00
_cell.angle_beta   90.00
_cell.angle_gamma   90.00
#
_symmetry.space_group_name_H-M   'P 1'
#
loop_
_entity.id
_entity.type
_entity.pdbx_description
1 polymer ?
#
loop_
_entity_poly.entity_id
_entity_poly.type
_entity_poly.pdbx_seq_one_letter_code
_entity_poly.pdbx_strand_id
1 'polypeptide(L)' 'MGSGLAIGYANFTMFLLLLSGFLILAVDVRGYRQGGMDKEGKVAKWLGWSNLLLGLCAGVGNWLFQRWM' A
#
# COMPACT_ATOMS: atom_id res chain seq x y z
N MET A 1 -26.07 8.25 10.11
CA MET A 1 -25.49 8.83 8.87
C MET A 1 -23.96 8.93 8.97
N GLY A 2 -23.25 7.83 9.26
CA GLY A 2 -21.78 7.85 9.48
C GLY A 2 -21.01 6.76 8.74
N SER A 3 -21.68 5.72 8.25
CA SER A 3 -21.07 4.58 7.54
C SER A 3 -20.48 4.98 6.18
N GLY A 4 -21.14 5.87 5.43
CA GLY A 4 -20.65 6.31 4.12
C GLY A 4 -19.31 7.06 4.16
N LEU A 5 -19.09 7.90 5.19
CA LEU A 5 -17.83 8.61 5.37
C LEU A 5 -16.69 7.65 5.75
N ALA A 6 -16.95 6.69 6.65
CA ALA A 6 -15.98 5.68 7.03
C ALA A 6 -15.56 4.79 5.85
N ILE A 7 -16.51 4.37 5.00
CA ILE A 7 -16.24 3.60 3.78
C ILE A 7 -15.41 4.44 2.78
N GLY A 8 -15.74 5.72 2.61
CA GLY A 8 -14.97 6.64 1.76
C GLY A 8 -13.52 6.79 2.23
N TYR A 9 -13.31 7.00 3.53
CA TYR A 9 -11.98 7.06 4.13
C TYR A 9 -11.20 5.76 3.95
N ALA A 10 -11.83 4.60 4.17
CA ALA A 10 -11.18 3.31 4.00
C ALA A 10 -10.70 3.10 2.55
N ASN A 11 -11.54 3.41 1.56
CA ASN A 11 -11.17 3.31 0.14
C ASN A 11 -10.04 4.26 -0.22
N PHE A 12 -10.06 5.48 0.31
CA PHE A 12 -8.99 6.45 0.11
C PHE A 12 -7.67 5.96 0.72
N THR A 13 -7.69 5.45 1.95
CA THR A 13 -6.51 4.85 2.60
C THR A 13 -5.98 3.65 1.84
N MET A 14 -6.86 2.76 1.34
CA MET A 14 -6.47 1.63 0.48
C MET A 14 -5.74 2.11 -0.77
N PHE A 15 -6.28 3.12 -1.46
CA PHE A 15 -5.65 3.71 -2.63
C PHE A 15 -4.27 4.30 -2.29
N LEU A 16 -4.14 5.03 -1.18
CA LEU A 16 -2.87 5.60 -0.74
C LEU A 16 -1.84 4.52 -0.40
N LEU A 17 -2.23 3.43 0.27
CA LEU A 17 -1.34 2.31 0.57
C LEU A 17 -0.80 1.68 -0.71
N LEU A 18 -1.68 1.43 -1.69
CA LEU A 18 -1.28 0.86 -2.97
C LEU A 18 -0.38 1.81 -3.76
N LEU A 19 -0.78 3.08 -3.90
CA LEU A 19 -0.04 4.08 -4.67
C LEU A 19 1.34 4.35 -4.06
N SER A 20 1.41 4.57 -2.75
CA SER A 20 2.70 4.80 -2.06
C SER A 20 3.60 3.57 -2.09
N GLY A 21 3.05 2.37 -1.88
CA GLY A 21 3.81 1.13 -2.00
C GLY A 21 4.41 0.95 -3.40
N PHE A 22 3.63 1.25 -4.44
CA PHE A 22 4.11 1.24 -5.83
C PHE A 22 5.19 2.29 -6.06
N LEU A 23 5.00 3.53 -5.60
CA LEU A 23 5.97 4.61 -5.77
C LEU A 23 7.31 4.31 -5.06
N ILE A 24 7.28 3.77 -3.85
CA ILE A 24 8.50 3.36 -3.13
C ILE A 24 9.27 2.30 -3.93
N LEU A 25 8.58 1.31 -4.48
CA LEU A 25 9.23 0.27 -5.29
C LEU A 25 9.75 0.80 -6.64
N ALA A 26 9.05 1.76 -7.24
CA ALA A 26 9.39 2.30 -8.56
C ALA A 26 10.49 3.38 -8.49
N VAL A 27 10.47 4.25 -7.49
CA VAL A 27 11.37 5.40 -7.35
C VAL A 27 12.47 5.08 -6.36
N ASP A 28 12.14 4.90 -5.08
CA ASP A 28 13.13 4.80 -4.00
C ASP A 28 14.04 3.58 -4.16
N VAL A 29 13.48 2.39 -4.35
CA VAL A 29 14.28 1.16 -4.52
C VAL A 29 15.21 1.27 -5.74
N ARG A 30 14.75 1.90 -6.83
CA ARG A 30 15.59 2.12 -8.02
C ARG A 30 16.68 3.15 -7.75
N GLY A 31 16.36 4.24 -7.07
CA GLY A 31 17.31 5.29 -6.68
C GLY A 31 18.39 4.75 -5.74
N TYR A 32 18.01 4.04 -4.70
CA TYR A 32 18.97 3.43 -3.76
C TYR A 32 19.88 2.42 -4.44
N ARG A 33 19.35 1.62 -5.37
CA ARG A 33 20.17 0.67 -6.14
C ARG A 33 21.18 1.38 -7.05
N GLN A 34 20.80 2.52 -7.65
CA GLN A 34 21.72 3.32 -8.47
C GLN A 34 22.79 4.01 -7.63
N GLY A 35 22.47 4.39 -6.39
CA GLY A 35 23.40 5.00 -5.44
C GLY A 35 24.32 4.03 -4.68
N GLY A 36 24.23 2.71 -4.93
CA GLY A 36 24.97 1.70 -4.16
C GLY A 36 24.53 1.57 -2.70
N MET A 37 23.33 2.05 -2.37
CA MET A 37 22.75 2.07 -1.01
C MET A 37 21.95 0.79 -0.75
N ASP A 38 22.63 -0.35 -0.70
CA ASP A 38 21.98 -1.68 -0.67
C ASP A 38 21.14 -1.91 0.61
N LYS A 39 21.56 -1.33 1.74
CA LYS A 39 20.84 -1.47 3.01
C LYS A 39 19.51 -0.72 2.97
N GLU A 40 19.55 0.54 2.58
CA GLU A 40 18.40 1.42 2.42
C GLU A 40 17.45 0.89 1.36
N GLY A 41 17.98 0.41 0.23
CA GLY A 41 17.21 -0.24 -0.83
C GLY A 41 16.48 -1.49 -0.35
N LYS A 42 17.07 -2.29 0.54
CA LYS A 42 16.43 -3.46 1.12
C LYS A 42 15.25 -3.09 2.03
N VAL A 43 15.41 -2.08 2.89
CA VAL A 43 14.29 -1.65 3.76
C VAL A 43 13.22 -0.94 2.95
N ALA A 44 13.57 -0.11 1.96
CA ALA A 44 12.61 0.50 1.05
C ALA A 44 11.81 -0.56 0.28
N LYS A 45 12.46 -1.64 -0.19
CA LYS A 45 11.78 -2.76 -0.83
C LYS A 45 10.79 -3.43 0.13
N TRP A 46 11.20 -3.68 1.37
CA TRP A 46 10.32 -4.27 2.38
C TRP A 46 9.13 -3.36 2.72
N LEU A 47 9.34 -2.05 2.84
CA LEU A 47 8.30 -1.05 3.07
C LEU A 47 7.30 -0.98 1.91
N GLY A 48 7.80 -0.90 0.67
CA GLY A 48 6.96 -0.85 -0.52
C GLY A 48 6.07 -2.09 -0.66
N TRP A 49 6.64 -3.28 -0.48
CA TRP A 49 5.87 -4.53 -0.49
C TRP A 49 4.87 -4.63 0.66
N SER A 50 5.24 -4.17 1.86
CA SER A 50 4.32 -4.14 3.01
C SER A 50 3.11 -3.24 2.75
N ASN A 51 3.32 -2.06 2.18
CA ASN A 51 2.23 -1.15 1.82
C ASN A 51 1.30 -1.73 0.76
N LEU A 52 1.85 -2.38 -0.28
CA LEU A 52 1.05 -3.09 -1.27
C LEU A 52 0.24 -4.22 -0.64
N LEU A 53 0.85 -5.00 0.24
CA LEU A 53 0.18 -6.15 0.89
C LEU A 53 -0.95 -5.68 1.80
N LEU A 54 -0.74 -4.62 2.58
CA LEU A 54 -1.77 -4.01 3.42
C LEU A 54 -2.93 -3.45 2.60
N GLY A 55 -2.63 -2.74 1.51
CA GLY A 55 -3.66 -2.22 0.59
C GLY A 55 -4.48 -3.35 -0.06
N LEU A 56 -3.82 -4.41 -0.51
CA LEU A 56 -4.49 -5.59 -1.09
C LEU A 56 -5.33 -6.34 -0.05
N CYS A 57 -4.80 -6.59 1.15
CA CYS A 57 -5.53 -7.25 2.23
C CYS A 57 -6.76 -6.45 2.65
N ALA A 58 -6.65 -5.12 2.72
CA ALA A 58 -7.79 -4.25 3.01
C ALA A 58 -8.85 -4.32 1.90
N GLY A 59 -8.44 -4.33 0.63
CA GLY A 59 -9.34 -4.49 -0.52
C GLY A 59 -10.06 -5.83 -0.54
N VAL A 60 -9.32 -6.92 -0.32
CA VAL A 60 -9.89 -8.29 -0.23
C VAL A 60 -10.81 -8.39 0.98
N GLY A 61 -10.42 -7.85 2.12
CA GLY A 61 -11.27 -7.80 3.32
C GLY A 61 -12.58 -7.07 3.05
N ASN A 62 -12.53 -5.88 2.44
CA ASN A 62 -13.72 -5.12 2.07
C ASN A 62 -14.61 -5.89 1.08
N TRP A 63 -14.02 -6.54 0.07
CA TRP A 63 -14.77 -7.36 -0.88
C TRP A 63 -15.47 -8.54 -0.20
N LEU A 64 -14.77 -9.24 0.71
CA LEU A 64 -15.36 -10.33 1.50
C LEU A 64 -16.50 -9.81 2.39
N PHE A 65 -16.32 -8.69 3.07
CA PHE A 65 -17.38 -8.07 3.86
C PHE A 65 -18.62 -7.75 3.02
N GLN A 66 -18.46 -7.14 1.85
CA GLN A 66 -19.58 -6.85 0.94
C GLN A 66 -20.22 -8.09 0.31
N ARG A 67 -19.48 -9.21 0.22
CA ARG A 67 -19.98 -10.45 -0.37
C ARG A 67 -20.78 -11.29 0.62
N TRP A 68 -20.43 -11.23 1.90
CA TRP A 68 -20.99 -12.08 2.97
C TRP A 68 -22.00 -11.37 3.88
N MET A 69 -22.03 -10.03 3.92
CA MET A 69 -23.13 -9.23 4.49
C MET A 69 -23.94 -8.57 3.38
#